data_AF-A0A524DE48-F1
#
_entry.id   AF-A0A524DE48-F1
#
_cell.length_a   1.000
_cell.length_b   1.000
_cell.length_c   1.000
_cell.angle_alpha   90.00
_cell.angle_beta   90.00
_cell.angle_gamma   90.00
#
_symmetry.space_group_name_H-M   'P 1'
#
loop_
_entity.id
_entity.type
_entity.pdbx_description
1 polymer ?
#
loop_
_entity_poly.entity_id
_entity_poly.type
_entity_poly.pdbx_seq_one_letter_code
_entity_poly.pdbx_strand_id
1 'polypeptide(L)'
;MSVDREKLNALLKWYRKEVGDDLVAAIIVDREGLTMGAISGEGDKSVEEEIVGGLSALVEPVLERITKEFSSGSFGTGTFDTDEYRLIFCEAGEHAVFVTVLDALAMVDPIFPLAYLTAEKISRIFDGRPVSPVIPSIKTNETEVKIERELNKLKKIKTETGNYAFKLILGGDGAVGKTSMVHRFVEDKFESNYKGTIGVSIMKKQCNFEGLNTNVRFVIWDLAGQT
;
A
#
# COMPACT_ATOMS: atom_id res chain seq x y z
N MET A 1 28.04 -11.10 8.01
CA MET A 1 28.73 -9.81 7.77
C MET A 1 28.09 -8.76 8.66
N SER A 2 28.86 -7.84 9.26
CA SER A 2 28.25 -6.76 10.05
C SER A 2 27.64 -5.71 9.11
N VAL A 3 26.33 -5.60 9.11
CA VAL A 3 25.60 -4.58 8.34
C VAL A 3 25.96 -3.19 8.86
N ASP A 4 26.23 -2.24 7.96
CA ASP A 4 26.55 -0.84 8.29
C ASP A 4 25.29 -0.11 8.79
N ARG A 5 25.03 -0.23 10.10
CA ARG A 5 23.84 0.35 10.76
C ARG A 5 23.80 1.87 10.71
N GLU A 6 24.96 2.54 10.77
CA GLU A 6 25.00 4.00 10.67
C GLU A 6 24.51 4.47 9.31
N LYS A 7 24.94 3.78 8.24
CA LYS A 7 24.51 4.08 6.88
C LYS A 7 23.03 3.75 6.64
N LEU A 8 22.50 2.66 7.21
CA LEU A 8 21.06 2.38 7.17
C LEU A 8 20.24 3.48 7.85
N ASN A 9 20.65 3.91 9.04
CA ASN A 9 19.97 4.98 9.76
C ASN A 9 20.03 6.31 9.01
N ALA A 10 21.16 6.62 8.37
CA ALA A 10 21.28 7.80 7.52
C ALA A 10 20.36 7.72 6.29
N LEU A 11 20.28 6.55 5.66
CA LEU A 11 19.40 6.31 4.51
C LEU A 11 17.92 6.50 4.88
N LEU A 12 17.47 5.94 6.00
CA LEU A 12 16.10 6.09 6.49
C LEU A 12 15.75 7.55 6.80
N LYS A 13 16.69 8.34 7.34
CA LYS A 13 16.50 9.79 7.56
C LYS A 13 16.32 10.55 6.25
N TRP A 14 17.10 10.23 5.22
CA TRP A 14 16.93 10.81 3.88
C TRP A 14 15.60 10.41 3.27
N TYR A 15 15.21 9.14 3.40
CA TYR A 15 13.92 8.66 2.92
C TYR A 15 12.75 9.41 3.56
N ARG A 16 12.73 9.52 4.90
CA ARG A 16 11.72 10.29 5.64
C ARG A 16 11.60 11.72 5.13
N LYS A 17 12.73 12.39 4.94
CA LYS A 17 12.75 13.77 4.44
C LYS A 17 12.11 13.90 3.05
N GLU A 18 12.37 12.95 2.15
CA GLU A 18 11.86 13.04 0.77
C GLU A 18 10.38 12.62 0.66
N VAL A 19 9.91 11.68 1.49
CA VAL A 19 8.49 11.32 1.56
C VAL A 19 7.68 12.43 2.25
N GLY A 20 8.19 13.00 3.35
CA GLY A 20 7.52 14.08 4.08
C GLY A 20 6.40 13.60 5.00
N ASP A 21 5.39 14.44 5.17
CA ASP A 21 4.32 14.30 6.18
C ASP A 21 3.43 13.07 5.98
N ASP A 22 3.36 12.55 4.75
CA ASP A 22 2.59 11.34 4.42
C ASP A 22 3.21 10.06 5.01
N LEU A 23 4.50 10.11 5.42
CA LEU A 23 5.17 8.96 6.02
C LEU A 23 4.74 8.79 7.47
N VAL A 24 4.20 7.61 7.79
CA VAL A 24 3.94 7.19 9.16
C VAL A 24 5.17 6.47 9.73
N ALA A 25 5.71 5.50 8.98
CA ALA A 25 6.93 4.79 9.34
C ALA A 25 7.64 4.20 8.11
N ALA A 26 8.95 3.98 8.21
CA ALA A 26 9.72 3.21 7.26
C ALA A 26 10.55 2.17 8.01
N ILE A 27 10.41 0.89 7.63
CA ILE A 27 10.91 -0.26 8.38
C ILE A 27 11.70 -1.16 7.43
N ILE A 28 12.84 -1.65 7.90
CA ILE A 28 13.65 -2.67 7.25
C ILE A 28 13.52 -3.92 8.08
N VAL A 29 12.95 -4.97 7.50
CA VAL A 29 12.84 -6.29 8.13
C VAL A 29 13.71 -7.28 7.38
N ASP A 30 14.28 -8.25 8.07
CA ASP A 30 14.92 -9.39 7.41
C ASP A 30 13.86 -10.44 6.99
N ARG A 31 14.33 -11.55 6.40
CA ARG A 31 13.45 -12.65 5.96
C ARG A 31 12.85 -13.45 7.12
N GLU A 32 13.37 -13.28 8.33
CA GLU A 32 12.87 -13.89 9.55
C GLU A 32 11.88 -12.95 10.28
N GLY A 33 11.52 -11.81 9.67
CA GLY A 33 10.61 -10.83 10.24
C GLY A 33 11.24 -9.92 11.30
N LEU A 34 12.55 -10.02 11.54
CA LEU A 34 13.24 -9.21 12.54
C LEU A 34 13.49 -7.80 11.99
N THR A 35 13.14 -6.79 12.80
CA THR A 35 13.41 -5.40 12.44
C THR A 35 14.91 -5.08 12.52
N MET A 36 15.48 -4.72 11.38
CA MET A 36 16.90 -4.36 11.19
C MET A 36 17.15 -2.85 11.30
N GLY A 37 16.12 -2.04 11.05
CA GLY A 37 16.14 -0.59 11.21
C GLY A 37 14.76 0.00 10.96
N ALA A 38 14.41 1.07 11.67
CA ALA A 38 13.13 1.74 11.51
C ALA A 38 13.27 3.25 11.76
N ILE A 39 12.39 4.04 11.14
CA ILE A 39 12.21 5.45 11.43
C ILE A 39 10.73 5.81 11.35
N SER A 40 10.26 6.65 12.26
CA SER A 40 8.93 7.27 12.23
C SER A 40 8.89 8.48 11.30
N GLY A 41 7.69 8.85 10.88
CA GLY A 41 7.36 10.15 10.31
C GLY A 41 7.62 11.32 11.26
N GLU A 42 7.24 12.53 10.87
CA GLU A 42 7.37 13.73 11.72
C GLU A 42 6.25 13.86 12.78
N GLY A 43 5.44 12.81 12.99
CA GLY A 43 4.33 12.73 13.96
C GLY A 43 4.69 12.18 15.35
N ASP A 44 3.68 12.08 16.23
CA ASP A 44 3.79 11.80 17.67
C ASP A 44 4.61 10.53 18.02
N LYS A 45 5.46 10.63 19.05
CA LYS A 45 6.37 9.55 19.49
C LYS A 45 5.65 8.36 20.13
N SER A 46 4.41 8.54 20.59
CA SER A 46 3.57 7.46 21.14
C SER A 46 3.27 6.38 20.08
N VAL A 47 3.26 6.78 18.81
CA VAL A 47 2.97 5.95 17.64
C VAL A 47 4.18 5.06 17.26
N GLU A 48 5.40 5.41 17.66
CA GLU A 48 6.63 4.66 17.31
C GLU A 48 6.66 3.22 17.81
N GLU A 49 6.35 2.97 19.08
CA GLU A 49 6.44 1.63 19.67
C GLU A 49 5.26 0.73 19.27
N GLU A 50 4.05 1.31 19.14
CA GLU A 50 2.85 0.61 18.75
C GLU A 50 2.88 0.20 17.27
N ILE A 51 3.35 1.10 16.39
CA ILE A 51 3.47 0.81 14.95
C ILE A 51 4.63 -0.14 14.66
N VAL A 52 5.80 0.01 15.27
CA VAL A 52 6.92 -0.92 15.02
C VAL A 52 6.61 -2.32 15.58
N GLY A 53 5.98 -2.40 16.76
CA GLY A 53 5.56 -3.68 17.35
C GLY A 53 4.39 -4.33 16.60
N GLY A 54 3.35 -3.55 16.28
CA GLY A 54 2.16 -4.02 15.57
C GLY A 54 2.40 -4.36 14.10
N LEU A 55 3.21 -3.56 13.39
CA LEU A 55 3.56 -3.86 12.00
C LEU A 55 4.49 -5.05 11.89
N SER A 56 5.46 -5.24 12.80
CA SER A 56 6.29 -6.46 12.76
C SER A 56 5.42 -7.72 12.82
N ALA A 57 4.40 -7.72 13.68
CA ALA A 57 3.43 -8.81 13.80
C ALA A 57 2.49 -8.99 12.58
N LEU A 58 2.24 -7.91 11.81
CA LEU A 58 1.45 -7.96 10.58
C LEU A 58 2.28 -8.31 9.33
N VAL A 59 3.53 -7.84 9.30
CA VAL A 59 4.45 -7.98 8.17
C VAL A 59 4.93 -9.41 8.05
N GLU A 60 5.26 -10.08 9.15
CA GLU A 60 5.78 -11.46 9.11
C GLU A 60 4.78 -12.45 8.48
N PRO A 61 3.49 -12.52 8.87
CA PRO A 61 2.50 -13.36 8.19
C PRO A 61 2.29 -13.00 6.72
N VAL A 62 2.34 -11.70 6.37
CA VAL A 62 2.17 -11.22 4.99
C VAL A 62 3.37 -11.64 4.14
N LEU A 63 4.59 -11.46 4.64
CA LEU A 63 5.83 -11.89 3.99
C LEU A 63 5.90 -13.41 3.85
N GLU A 64 5.54 -14.17 4.87
CA GLU A 64 5.46 -15.63 4.79
C GLU A 64 4.46 -16.08 3.73
N ARG A 65 3.26 -15.49 3.73
CA ARG A 65 2.20 -15.85 2.78
C ARG A 65 2.62 -15.54 1.36
N ILE A 66 3.17 -14.35 1.14
CA ILE A 66 3.77 -13.95 -0.13
C ILE A 66 4.86 -14.96 -0.56
N THR A 67 5.80 -15.27 0.32
CA THR A 67 6.91 -16.18 0.00
C THR A 67 6.42 -17.60 -0.30
N LYS A 68 5.34 -18.05 0.35
CA LYS A 68 4.70 -19.36 0.10
C LYS A 68 3.88 -19.38 -1.19
N GLU A 69 3.15 -18.30 -1.50
CA GLU A 69 2.29 -18.20 -2.69
C GLU A 69 3.09 -17.96 -3.98
N PHE A 70 4.26 -17.30 -3.90
CA PHE A 70 5.15 -17.06 -5.02
C PHE A 70 6.37 -18.00 -4.98
N SER A 71 6.36 -19.04 -5.81
CA SER A 71 7.41 -20.08 -5.90
C SER A 71 8.78 -19.60 -6.43
N SER A 72 8.91 -18.32 -6.78
CA SER A 72 10.12 -17.69 -7.35
C SER A 72 11.16 -17.29 -6.31
N GLY A 73 10.84 -17.29 -5.01
CA GLY A 73 11.73 -16.79 -3.96
C GLY A 73 11.92 -15.27 -3.93
N SER A 74 11.35 -14.56 -4.91
CA SER A 74 11.33 -13.10 -5.03
C SER A 74 9.90 -12.64 -5.31
N PHE A 75 9.45 -11.62 -4.56
CA PHE A 75 8.13 -11.00 -4.62
C PHE A 75 8.17 -9.66 -5.36
N GLY A 76 9.34 -9.03 -5.49
CA GLY A 76 9.50 -7.74 -6.13
C GLY A 76 8.92 -6.62 -5.28
N THR A 77 7.77 -6.06 -5.66
CA THR A 77 7.14 -4.94 -4.95
C THR A 77 5.62 -5.01 -5.02
N GLY A 78 4.96 -4.61 -3.94
CA GLY A 78 3.49 -4.60 -3.86
C GLY A 78 2.97 -3.57 -2.87
N THR A 79 1.66 -3.34 -2.90
CA THR A 79 0.94 -2.49 -1.95
C THR A 79 -0.10 -3.26 -1.18
N PHE A 80 -0.33 -2.83 0.06
CA PHE A 80 -1.40 -3.35 0.90
C PHE A 80 -2.08 -2.17 1.58
N ASP A 81 -3.38 -2.04 1.38
CA ASP A 81 -4.17 -0.94 1.93
C ASP A 81 -5.05 -1.45 3.07
N THR A 82 -5.07 -0.70 4.17
CA THR A 82 -5.98 -0.87 5.30
C THR A 82 -6.82 0.39 5.47
N ASP A 83 -7.77 0.36 6.41
CA ASP A 83 -8.59 1.53 6.73
C ASP A 83 -7.76 2.67 7.36
N GLU A 84 -6.63 2.34 8.00
CA GLU A 84 -5.79 3.28 8.74
C GLU A 84 -4.48 3.62 8.03
N TYR A 85 -3.94 2.70 7.21
CA TYR A 85 -2.62 2.83 6.61
C TYR A 85 -2.57 2.28 5.19
N ARG A 86 -1.64 2.82 4.39
CA ARG A 86 -1.19 2.18 3.15
C ARG A 86 0.24 1.73 3.29
N LEU A 87 0.51 0.50 2.86
CA LEU A 87 1.81 -0.11 2.95
C LEU A 87 2.38 -0.34 1.56
N ILE A 88 3.65 -0.01 1.38
CA ILE A 88 4.46 -0.39 0.21
C ILE A 88 5.51 -1.37 0.69
N PHE A 89 5.58 -2.54 0.04
CA PHE A 89 6.58 -3.56 0.28
C PHE A 89 7.54 -3.58 -0.89
N CYS A 90 8.83 -3.41 -0.63
CA CYS A 90 9.88 -3.52 -1.63
C CYS A 90 10.92 -4.54 -1.17
N GLU A 91 11.14 -5.58 -1.96
CA GLU A 91 12.23 -6.51 -1.75
C GLU A 91 13.58 -5.78 -1.84
N ALA A 92 14.40 -5.91 -0.80
CA ALA A 92 15.70 -5.26 -0.68
C ALA A 92 16.81 -6.32 -0.75
N GLY A 93 16.89 -6.97 -1.92
CA GLY A 93 17.82 -8.08 -2.17
C GLY A 93 17.41 -9.37 -1.45
N GLU A 94 18.37 -10.27 -1.28
CA GLU A 94 18.11 -11.59 -0.67
C GLU A 94 17.85 -11.50 0.83
N HIS A 95 18.35 -10.44 1.49
CA HIS A 95 18.45 -10.39 2.95
C HIS A 95 17.34 -9.63 3.65
N ALA A 96 16.66 -8.71 2.97
CA ALA A 96 15.74 -7.80 3.62
C ALA A 96 14.53 -7.43 2.75
N VAL A 97 13.49 -6.95 3.41
CA VAL A 97 12.35 -6.28 2.81
C VAL A 97 12.24 -4.89 3.43
N PHE A 98 12.06 -3.90 2.57
CA PHE A 98 11.78 -2.53 2.97
C PHE A 98 10.27 -2.30 2.94
N VAL A 99 9.73 -1.79 4.04
CA VAL A 99 8.31 -1.53 4.22
C VAL A 99 8.12 -0.05 4.50
N THR A 100 7.34 0.61 3.66
CA THR A 100 6.90 1.99 3.86
C THR A 100 5.46 1.96 4.35
N VAL A 101 5.17 2.68 5.41
CA VAL A 101 3.82 2.83 5.97
C VAL A 101 3.44 4.29 5.86
N LEU A 102 2.29 4.52 5.24
CA LEU A 102 1.77 5.83 4.90
C LEU A 102 0.40 6.03 5.53
N ASP A 103 0.01 7.30 5.66
CA ASP A 103 -1.37 7.67 5.97
C ASP A 103 -2.35 7.04 4.97
N ALA A 104 -3.53 6.62 5.43
CA ALA A 104 -4.57 5.99 4.59
C ALA A 104 -4.94 6.81 3.33
N LEU A 105 -4.77 8.13 3.38
CA LEU A 105 -5.10 9.06 2.30
C LEU A 105 -3.88 9.44 1.45
N ALA A 106 -2.68 8.98 1.80
CA ALA A 106 -1.46 9.25 1.04
C ALA A 106 -1.50 8.65 -0.37
N MET A 107 -0.78 9.30 -1.29
CA MET A 107 -0.59 8.76 -2.64
C MET A 107 0.66 7.90 -2.70
N VAL A 108 0.50 6.65 -3.14
CA VAL A 108 1.61 5.69 -3.27
C VAL A 108 2.47 5.95 -4.52
N ASP A 109 1.87 6.45 -5.60
CA ASP A 109 2.54 6.70 -6.89
C ASP A 109 3.81 7.54 -6.81
N PRO A 110 3.82 8.72 -6.16
CA PRO A 110 5.04 9.53 -6.04
C PRO A 110 6.09 8.90 -5.12
N ILE A 111 5.69 7.97 -4.25
CA ILE A 111 6.55 7.36 -3.22
C ILE A 111 7.25 6.12 -3.75
N PHE A 112 6.66 5.41 -4.72
CA PHE A 112 7.26 4.21 -5.33
C PHE A 112 8.71 4.43 -5.80
N PRO A 113 9.05 5.46 -6.61
CA PRO A 113 10.43 5.66 -7.06
C PRO A 113 11.43 5.80 -5.89
N LEU A 114 11.00 6.47 -4.82
CA LEU A 114 11.80 6.64 -3.60
C LEU A 114 11.96 5.30 -2.86
N ALA A 115 10.87 4.52 -2.75
CA ALA A 115 10.87 3.23 -2.08
C ALA A 115 11.76 2.22 -2.81
N TYR A 116 11.65 2.12 -4.14
CA TYR A 116 12.52 1.28 -4.97
C TYR A 116 14.00 1.63 -4.83
N LEU A 117 14.32 2.93 -4.91
CA LEU A 117 15.70 3.38 -4.76
C LEU A 117 16.25 3.09 -3.36
N THR A 118 15.41 3.24 -2.34
CA THR A 118 15.77 2.93 -0.95
C THR A 118 16.02 1.44 -0.78
N ALA A 119 15.16 0.58 -1.32
CA ALA A 119 15.34 -0.88 -1.30
C ALA A 119 16.64 -1.32 -2.01
N GLU A 120 16.98 -0.74 -3.16
CA GLU A 120 18.25 -0.99 -3.86
C GLU A 120 19.46 -0.61 -3.02
N LYS A 121 19.40 0.56 -2.36
CA LYS A 121 20.46 1.02 -1.46
C LYS A 121 20.58 0.13 -0.24
N ILE A 122 19.47 -0.32 0.34
CA ILE A 122 19.47 -1.30 1.45
C ILE A 122 20.18 -2.57 1.00
N SER A 123 19.81 -3.15 -0.15
CA SER A 123 20.48 -4.34 -0.70
C SER A 123 22.00 -4.13 -0.81
N ARG A 124 22.45 -3.00 -1.36
CA ARG A 124 23.89 -2.69 -1.46
C ARG A 124 24.58 -2.59 -0.10
N ILE A 125 23.92 -2.00 0.91
CA ILE A 125 24.47 -1.91 2.26
C ILE A 125 24.65 -3.31 2.86
N PHE A 126 23.66 -4.19 2.70
CA PHE A 126 23.73 -5.57 3.17
C PHE A 126 24.82 -6.39 2.47
N ASP A 127 25.00 -6.18 1.16
CA ASP A 127 26.04 -6.83 0.35
C ASP A 127 27.45 -6.26 0.59
N GLY A 128 27.59 -5.23 1.42
CA GLY A 128 28.86 -4.50 1.61
C GLY A 128 29.31 -3.70 0.37
N ARG A 129 28.42 -3.48 -0.59
CA ARG A 129 28.70 -2.70 -1.80
C ARG A 129 28.72 -1.20 -1.46
N PRO A 130 29.71 -0.42 -1.96
CA PRO A 130 29.76 1.02 -1.71
C PRO A 130 28.47 1.69 -2.20
N VAL A 131 27.82 2.50 -1.35
CA VAL A 131 26.61 3.23 -1.71
C VAL A 131 26.45 4.48 -0.86
N SER A 132 25.93 5.55 -1.47
CA SER A 132 25.55 6.77 -0.76
C SER A 132 24.17 6.62 -0.11
N PRO A 133 24.00 6.99 1.17
CA PRO A 133 22.69 6.96 1.83
C PRO A 133 21.74 8.08 1.35
N VAL A 134 22.21 9.01 0.53
CA VAL A 134 21.37 10.13 0.04
C VAL A 134 20.29 9.60 -0.90
N ILE A 135 19.03 9.97 -0.61
CA ILE A 135 17.91 9.85 -1.54
C ILE A 135 17.79 11.19 -2.29
N PRO A 136 17.95 11.21 -3.62
CA PRO A 136 17.75 12.41 -4.41
C PRO A 136 16.26 12.77 -4.47
N SER A 137 15.97 14.07 -4.56
CA SER A 137 14.60 14.51 -4.79
C SER A 137 14.20 14.20 -6.23
N ILE A 138 13.23 13.29 -6.40
CA ILE A 138 12.69 12.87 -7.70
C ILE A 138 11.47 13.73 -8.10
N LYS A 139 11.11 14.69 -7.26
CA LYS A 139 10.00 15.62 -7.47
C LYS A 139 10.23 16.44 -8.74
N THR A 140 9.61 16.04 -9.85
CA THR A 140 9.59 16.83 -11.09
C THR A 140 8.52 17.93 -10.95
N ASN A 141 8.98 19.18 -10.86
CA ASN A 141 8.12 20.38 -10.75
C ASN A 141 6.94 20.41 -11.75
N GLU A 142 7.09 19.86 -12.96
CA GLU A 142 6.02 19.87 -13.97
C GLU A 142 4.91 18.84 -13.69
N THR A 143 5.28 17.67 -13.15
CA THR A 143 4.34 16.61 -12.79
C THR A 143 3.64 16.95 -11.48
N GLU A 144 4.37 17.45 -10.49
CA GLU A 144 3.79 17.91 -9.21
C GLU A 144 2.82 19.05 -9.43
N VAL A 145 3.14 20.10 -10.18
CA VAL A 145 2.20 21.21 -10.39
C VAL A 145 0.92 20.74 -11.08
N LYS A 146 1.01 19.77 -12.01
CA LYS A 146 -0.16 19.23 -12.70
C LYS A 146 -0.97 18.30 -11.80
N ILE A 147 -0.31 17.40 -11.08
CA ILE A 147 -0.94 16.48 -10.12
C ILE A 147 -1.51 17.27 -8.95
N GLU A 148 -0.77 18.17 -8.30
CA GLU A 148 -1.28 19.07 -7.28
C GLU A 148 -2.43 19.92 -7.79
N ARG A 149 -2.42 20.36 -9.05
CA ARG A 149 -3.57 21.10 -9.60
C ARG A 149 -4.80 20.21 -9.72
N GLU A 150 -4.65 18.96 -10.18
CA GLU A 150 -5.77 18.01 -10.24
C GLU A 150 -6.17 17.52 -8.84
N LEU A 151 -5.24 17.25 -7.93
CA LEU A 151 -5.48 16.93 -6.54
C LEU A 151 -6.12 18.10 -5.80
N ASN A 152 -5.70 19.34 -6.05
CA ASN A 152 -6.35 20.51 -5.46
C ASN A 152 -7.75 20.71 -6.05
N LYS A 153 -8.00 20.33 -7.31
CA LYS A 153 -9.35 20.26 -7.85
C LYS A 153 -10.17 19.16 -7.16
N LEU A 154 -9.60 17.97 -6.96
CA LEU A 154 -10.24 16.83 -6.29
C LEU A 154 -10.46 17.08 -4.79
N LYS A 155 -9.50 17.69 -4.08
CA LYS A 155 -9.61 18.16 -2.69
C LYS A 155 -10.58 19.35 -2.57
N LYS A 156 -10.71 20.17 -3.63
CA LYS A 156 -11.77 21.20 -3.75
C LYS A 156 -13.12 20.64 -4.13
N ILE A 157 -13.21 19.41 -4.65
CA ILE A 157 -14.42 18.62 -4.49
C ILE A 157 -14.49 18.36 -2.99
N LYS A 158 -15.08 19.30 -2.25
CA LYS A 158 -15.55 19.05 -0.90
C LYS A 158 -16.43 17.82 -1.02
N THR A 159 -15.89 16.66 -0.69
CA THR A 159 -16.70 15.53 -0.32
C THR A 159 -17.21 15.94 1.04
N GLU A 160 -18.36 16.62 1.05
CA GLU A 160 -19.03 17.01 2.28
C GLU A 160 -19.17 15.76 3.16
N THR A 161 -18.65 15.80 4.38
CA THR A 161 -18.88 14.74 5.36
C THR A 161 -20.37 14.40 5.38
N GLY A 162 -20.72 13.14 5.11
CA GLY A 162 -22.11 12.81 4.84
C GLY A 162 -22.36 11.37 4.41
N ASN A 163 -23.59 11.15 3.94
CA ASN A 163 -24.06 9.86 3.47
C ASN A 163 -24.20 9.89 1.95
N TYR A 164 -23.36 9.13 1.26
CA TYR A 164 -23.40 9.01 -0.20
C TYR A 164 -23.97 7.67 -0.64
N ALA A 165 -24.57 7.66 -1.82
CA ALA A 165 -24.99 6.43 -2.48
C ALA A 165 -24.48 6.43 -3.93
N PHE A 166 -23.66 5.44 -4.28
CA PHE A 166 -23.15 5.26 -5.63
C PHE A 166 -23.75 4.02 -6.27
N LYS A 167 -24.15 4.16 -7.53
CA LYS A 167 -24.52 3.03 -8.37
C LYS A 167 -23.27 2.55 -9.11
N LEU A 168 -22.82 1.34 -8.83
CA LEU A 168 -21.71 0.68 -9.52
C LEU A 168 -22.28 -0.31 -10.52
N ILE A 169 -21.81 -0.28 -11.76
CA ILE A 169 -22.24 -1.21 -12.82
C ILE A 169 -21.01 -1.97 -13.28
N LEU A 170 -21.06 -3.30 -13.21
CA LEU A 170 -19.96 -4.18 -13.63
C LEU A 170 -20.24 -4.72 -15.02
N GLY A 171 -19.43 -4.28 -15.98
CA GLY A 171 -19.41 -4.78 -17.36
C GLY A 171 -18.17 -5.63 -17.64
N GLY A 172 -18.24 -6.45 -18.68
CA GLY A 172 -17.15 -7.30 -19.17
C GLY A 172 -17.61 -8.70 -19.54
N ASP A 173 -16.73 -9.48 -20.13
CA ASP A 173 -17.03 -10.80 -20.69
C ASP A 173 -17.51 -11.81 -19.64
N GLY A 174 -18.11 -12.90 -20.12
CA GLY A 174 -18.48 -14.02 -19.26
C GLY A 174 -17.26 -14.62 -18.56
N ALA A 175 -17.44 -15.07 -17.31
CA ALA A 175 -16.43 -15.83 -16.55
C ALA A 175 -15.12 -15.09 -16.21
N VAL A 176 -15.02 -13.77 -16.41
CA VAL A 176 -13.86 -12.95 -15.96
C VAL A 176 -13.85 -12.67 -14.45
N GLY A 177 -14.77 -13.26 -13.68
CA GLY A 177 -14.78 -13.16 -12.21
C GLY A 177 -15.58 -12.00 -11.61
N LYS A 178 -16.34 -11.23 -12.41
CA LYS A 178 -17.17 -10.09 -11.91
C LYS A 178 -18.04 -10.49 -10.71
N THR A 179 -18.84 -11.54 -10.88
CA THR A 179 -19.76 -12.06 -9.87
C THR A 179 -19.02 -12.52 -8.62
N SER A 180 -17.93 -13.29 -8.78
CA SER A 180 -17.11 -13.75 -7.66
C SER A 180 -16.51 -12.60 -6.85
N MET A 181 -16.08 -11.54 -7.52
CA MET A 181 -15.55 -10.33 -6.88
C MET A 181 -16.64 -9.59 -6.10
N VAL A 182 -17.87 -9.48 -6.62
CA VAL A 182 -18.99 -8.87 -5.90
C VAL A 182 -19.35 -9.68 -4.66
N HIS A 183 -19.47 -11.00 -4.76
CA HIS A 183 -19.75 -11.85 -3.60
C HIS A 183 -18.65 -11.74 -2.54
N ARG A 184 -17.38 -11.70 -2.97
CA ARG A 184 -16.27 -11.47 -2.04
C ARG A 184 -16.40 -10.11 -1.35
N PHE A 185 -16.62 -9.05 -2.11
CA PHE A 185 -16.68 -7.69 -1.56
C PHE A 185 -17.87 -7.49 -0.59
N VAL A 186 -19.04 -8.04 -0.93
CA VAL A 186 -20.26 -7.81 -0.14
C VAL A 186 -20.38 -8.78 1.03
N GLU A 187 -20.13 -10.06 0.79
CA GLU A 187 -20.44 -11.18 1.69
C GLU A 187 -19.19 -11.85 2.28
N ASP A 188 -17.99 -11.47 1.84
CA ASP A 188 -16.72 -12.13 2.15
C ASP A 188 -16.71 -13.65 1.86
N LYS A 189 -17.38 -14.03 0.77
CA LYS A 189 -17.47 -15.43 0.31
C LYS A 189 -16.86 -15.62 -1.06
N PHE A 190 -16.36 -16.82 -1.29
CA PHE A 190 -15.94 -17.28 -2.61
C PHE A 190 -16.46 -18.69 -2.84
N GLU A 191 -17.34 -18.85 -3.81
CA GLU A 191 -17.89 -20.14 -4.19
C GLU A 191 -17.12 -20.69 -5.39
N SER A 192 -16.60 -21.92 -5.26
CA SER A 192 -15.88 -22.60 -6.33
C SER A 192 -16.80 -23.07 -7.46
N ASN A 193 -18.09 -23.29 -7.17
CA ASN A 193 -19.08 -23.71 -8.14
C ASN A 193 -19.67 -22.50 -8.85
N TYR A 194 -18.91 -21.96 -9.79
CA TYR A 194 -19.32 -20.81 -10.60
C TYR A 194 -20.59 -21.13 -11.41
N LYS A 195 -21.68 -20.44 -11.10
CA LYS A 195 -22.85 -20.32 -11.99
C LYS A 195 -22.81 -18.91 -12.56
N GLY A 196 -22.76 -18.79 -13.89
CA GLY A 196 -22.74 -17.48 -14.53
C GLY A 196 -23.99 -16.67 -14.19
N THR A 197 -23.83 -15.35 -14.01
CA THR A 197 -24.96 -14.44 -13.78
C THR A 197 -25.91 -14.47 -14.96
N ILE A 198 -27.16 -14.82 -14.71
CA ILE A 198 -28.25 -14.74 -15.69
C ILE A 198 -28.92 -13.38 -15.53
N GLY A 199 -28.79 -12.51 -16.53
CA GLY A 199 -29.37 -11.18 -16.50
C GLY A 199 -28.59 -10.19 -15.62
N VAL A 200 -29.21 -9.72 -14.52
CA VAL A 200 -28.63 -8.71 -13.62
C VAL A 200 -28.83 -9.13 -12.17
N SER A 201 -27.74 -9.11 -11.41
CA SER A 201 -27.77 -9.22 -9.94
C SER A 201 -27.53 -7.84 -9.31
N ILE A 202 -28.31 -7.48 -8.28
CA ILE A 202 -28.16 -6.21 -7.57
C ILE A 202 -27.84 -6.49 -6.11
N MET A 203 -26.69 -6.00 -5.65
CA MET A 203 -26.22 -6.15 -4.28
C MET A 203 -25.92 -4.79 -3.66
N LYS A 204 -25.95 -4.73 -2.33
CA LYS A 204 -25.72 -3.48 -1.59
C LYS A 204 -24.64 -3.69 -0.53
N LYS A 205 -23.70 -2.75 -0.44
CA LYS A 205 -22.68 -2.70 0.62
C LYS A 205 -22.62 -1.31 1.20
N GLN A 206 -22.57 -1.22 2.53
CA GLN A 206 -22.23 0.02 3.22
C GLN A 206 -20.78 -0.05 3.67
N CYS A 207 -20.04 1.01 3.40
CA CYS A 207 -18.66 1.21 3.79
C CYS A 207 -18.57 2.51 4.59
N ASN A 208 -17.94 2.45 5.76
CA ASN A 208 -17.65 3.63 6.56
C ASN A 208 -16.21 4.03 6.31
N PHE A 209 -15.98 5.27 5.86
CA PHE A 209 -14.66 5.84 5.66
C PHE A 209 -14.36 6.77 6.81
N GLU A 210 -13.81 6.20 7.90
CA GLU A 210 -13.65 6.89 9.18
C GLU A 210 -12.75 8.13 9.07
N GLY A 211 -11.63 8.04 8.33
CA GLY A 211 -10.75 9.17 8.07
C GLY A 211 -11.40 10.33 7.31
N LEU A 212 -12.57 10.12 6.70
CA LEU A 212 -13.35 11.14 6.00
C LEU A 212 -14.70 11.42 6.66
N ASN A 213 -15.01 10.81 7.83
CA ASN A 213 -16.31 10.86 8.50
C ASN A 213 -17.50 10.74 7.50
N THR A 214 -17.40 9.75 6.61
CA THR A 214 -18.28 9.63 5.45
C THR A 214 -18.77 8.18 5.30
N ASN A 215 -20.09 8.01 5.19
CA ASN A 215 -20.69 6.71 4.92
C ASN A 215 -21.05 6.61 3.44
N VAL A 216 -20.64 5.51 2.81
CA VAL A 216 -20.92 5.26 1.40
C VAL A 216 -21.73 3.99 1.25
N ARG A 217 -22.87 4.09 0.58
CA ARG A 217 -23.69 2.96 0.15
C ARG A 217 -23.43 2.67 -1.33
N PHE A 218 -22.79 1.55 -1.61
CA PHE A 218 -22.68 1.02 -2.96
C PHE A 218 -23.93 0.21 -3.31
N VAL A 219 -24.54 0.52 -4.45
CA VAL A 219 -25.57 -0.28 -5.11
C VAL A 219 -24.93 -0.87 -6.36
N ILE A 220 -24.52 -2.12 -6.25
CA ILE A 220 -23.71 -2.81 -7.26
C ILE A 220 -24.63 -3.60 -8.18
N TRP A 221 -24.52 -3.36 -9.48
CA TRP A 221 -25.24 -4.03 -10.55
C TRP A 221 -24.25 -4.94 -11.29
N ASP A 222 -24.25 -6.22 -10.94
CA ASP A 222 -23.50 -7.25 -11.66
C ASP A 222 -24.30 -7.68 -12.88
N LEU A 223 -23.76 -7.39 -14.07
CA LEU A 223 -24.39 -7.76 -15.33
C LEU A 223 -23.85 -9.11 -15.79
N ALA A 224 -24.71 -9.90 -16.44
CA ALA A 224 -24.29 -11.07 -17.20
C ALA A 224 -23.16 -10.71 -18.17
N GLY A 225 -22.24 -11.66 -18.38
CA GLY A 225 -21.18 -11.51 -19.36
C GLY A 225 -21.73 -11.11 -20.72
N GLN A 226 -21.17 -10.06 -21.31
CA GLN A 226 -21.49 -9.68 -22.69
C GLN A 226 -20.48 -10.35 -23.62
N THR A 227 -20.96 -10.96 -24.71
CA THR A 227 -20.14 -11.59 -25.76
C THR A 227 -19.64 -10.57 -26.76
#